data_AF-A0A820VJT2-F1
#
_entry.id   AF-A0A820VJT2-F1
#
_cell.length_a   1.000
_cell.length_b   1.000
_cell.length_c   1.000
_cell.angle_alpha   90.00
_cell.angle_beta   90.00
_cell.angle_gamma   90.00
#
_symmetry.space_group_name_H-M   'P 1'
#
loop_
_entity.id
_entity.type
_entity.pdbx_description
1 polymer ?
#
loop_
_entity_poly.entity_id
_entity_poly.type
_entity_poly.pdbx_seq_one_letter_code
_entity_poly.pdbx_strand_id
1 'polypeptide(L)'
;MLCHDNMEDCFIGECQQCSTKSLINILTANINVDMNENCSWTTWKKLNNKFDLQQTTGSVEALFAQIEAEWPSFILHTFCNRRQREYIAEIRTQSTKTTFIVAQMDFSMNYTLIRQREVQQGFFSQHQVSLFTIHLTIGKEHRDIAIISNSMEHNVAFVYCAQQILVDYTPWFPVEFNYGPQHQIVLYFYSSDGCSSQFKNNANMLNLVHHKNDFNLDASWAFTATGHGKGAGDGVGAVLKSTAR
;
A
#
# COMPACT_ATOMS: atom_id res chain seq x y z
N MET A 1 -17.25 12.11 -19.58
CA MET A 1 -15.99 11.38 -19.83
C MET A 1 -16.13 9.90 -19.65
N LEU A 2 -16.86 9.41 -18.63
CA LEU A 2 -17.24 8.00 -18.52
C LEU A 2 -18.75 7.86 -18.66
N CYS A 3 -19.22 6.68 -19.06
CA CYS A 3 -20.65 6.36 -19.08
C CYS A 3 -21.26 6.40 -17.67
N HIS A 4 -22.58 6.62 -17.59
CA HIS A 4 -23.33 6.51 -16.33
C HIS A 4 -23.15 5.10 -15.74
N ASP A 5 -23.37 4.09 -16.58
CA ASP A 5 -23.08 2.68 -16.26
C ASP A 5 -21.68 2.35 -16.78
N ASN A 6 -20.67 2.94 -16.14
CA ASN A 6 -19.28 2.77 -16.54
C ASN A 6 -18.81 1.31 -16.36
N MET A 7 -18.18 0.80 -17.40
CA MET A 7 -17.53 -0.51 -17.45
C MET A 7 -16.02 -0.33 -17.47
N GLU A 8 -15.27 -1.42 -17.32
CA GLU A 8 -13.80 -1.43 -17.36
C GLU A 8 -13.24 -0.67 -18.59
N ASP A 9 -13.82 -0.91 -19.76
CA ASP A 9 -13.51 -0.25 -21.03
C ASP A 9 -13.56 1.28 -20.95
N CYS A 10 -14.40 1.84 -20.09
CA CYS A 10 -14.49 3.29 -19.89
C CYS A 10 -13.21 3.83 -19.23
N PHE A 11 -12.66 3.11 -18.25
CA PHE A 11 -11.50 3.54 -17.47
C PHE A 11 -10.17 3.33 -18.18
N ILE A 12 -10.09 2.34 -19.09
CA ILE A 12 -8.92 2.10 -19.94
C ILE A 12 -8.92 2.95 -21.23
N GLY A 13 -10.01 3.69 -21.49
CA GLY A 13 -10.12 4.58 -22.65
C GLY A 13 -10.53 3.90 -23.96
N GLU A 14 -11.06 2.68 -23.90
CA GLU A 14 -11.48 1.89 -25.07
C GLU A 14 -12.99 1.99 -25.37
N CYS A 15 -13.77 2.57 -24.47
CA CYS A 15 -15.22 2.71 -24.61
C CYS A 15 -15.63 3.71 -25.70
N GLN A 16 -16.34 3.22 -26.72
CA GLN A 16 -16.89 4.04 -27.83
C GLN A 16 -18.12 4.87 -27.46
N GLN A 17 -18.79 4.56 -26.35
CA GLN A 17 -20.01 5.24 -25.90
C GLN A 17 -19.73 6.39 -24.92
N CYS A 18 -18.51 6.46 -24.40
CA CYS A 18 -18.11 7.55 -23.53
C CYS A 18 -18.26 8.86 -24.29
N SER A 19 -19.08 9.78 -23.77
CA SER A 19 -19.13 11.14 -24.30
C SER A 19 -17.79 11.81 -24.00
N THR A 20 -16.93 11.81 -25.02
CA THR A 20 -15.59 12.40 -25.02
C THR A 20 -15.72 13.93 -25.01
N LYS A 21 -16.16 14.47 -23.87
CA LYS A 21 -15.96 15.88 -23.57
C LYS A 21 -14.55 16.02 -23.03
N SER A 22 -13.74 16.89 -23.64
CA SER A 22 -12.51 17.40 -23.03
C SER A 22 -12.80 17.79 -21.58
N LEU A 23 -11.90 17.43 -20.65
CA LEU A 23 -12.04 17.79 -19.25
C LEU A 23 -12.22 19.30 -19.08
N ILE A 24 -11.50 20.08 -19.89
CA ILE A 24 -11.55 21.53 -19.92
C ILE A 24 -12.98 22.00 -20.18
N ASN A 25 -13.66 21.42 -21.16
CA ASN A 25 -15.05 21.76 -21.48
C ASN A 25 -16.01 21.49 -20.32
N ILE A 26 -15.70 20.54 -19.43
CA ILE A 26 -16.49 20.29 -18.22
C ILE A 26 -16.19 21.34 -17.16
N LEU A 27 -14.91 21.64 -16.94
CA LEU A 27 -14.46 22.61 -15.92
C LEU A 27 -14.90 24.05 -16.27
N THR A 28 -15.02 24.39 -17.55
CA THR A 28 -15.38 25.73 -18.03
C THR A 28 -16.85 25.89 -18.36
N ALA A 29 -17.66 24.81 -18.32
CA ALA A 29 -19.05 24.81 -18.80
C ALA A 29 -19.94 25.89 -18.17
N ASN A 30 -19.63 26.36 -16.96
CA ASN A 30 -20.41 27.36 -16.21
C ASN A 30 -19.55 28.48 -15.60
N ILE A 31 -18.30 28.63 -16.04
CA ILE A 31 -17.35 29.59 -15.48
C ILE A 31 -16.69 30.34 -16.63
N ASN A 32 -16.72 31.68 -16.57
CA ASN A 32 -15.93 32.49 -17.48
C ASN A 32 -14.49 32.54 -16.94
N VAL A 33 -13.62 31.71 -17.50
CA VAL A 33 -12.22 31.59 -17.11
C VAL A 33 -11.36 32.36 -18.10
N ASP A 34 -10.56 33.31 -17.62
CA ASP A 34 -9.54 33.95 -18.46
C ASP A 34 -8.36 32.99 -18.65
N MET A 35 -8.29 32.40 -19.84
CA MET A 35 -7.24 31.43 -20.20
C MET A 35 -5.83 32.04 -20.17
N ASN A 36 -5.71 33.36 -20.30
CA ASN A 36 -4.43 34.08 -20.27
C ASN A 36 -4.03 34.52 -18.86
N GLU A 37 -4.90 34.35 -17.86
CA GLU A 37 -4.58 34.70 -16.49
C GLU A 37 -3.37 33.90 -16.01
N ASN A 38 -2.43 34.58 -15.35
CA ASN A 38 -1.28 33.93 -14.75
C ASN A 38 -1.68 33.20 -13.47
N CYS A 39 -1.32 31.94 -13.36
CA CYS A 39 -1.51 31.12 -12.18
C CYS A 39 -0.23 30.36 -11.81
N SER A 40 -0.27 29.68 -10.67
CA SER A 40 0.82 28.81 -10.22
C SER A 40 0.26 27.53 -9.65
N TRP A 41 0.91 26.40 -9.95
CA TRP A 41 0.52 25.08 -9.48
C TRP A 41 1.75 24.26 -9.12
N THR A 42 1.55 23.18 -8.37
CA THR A 42 2.64 22.30 -7.93
C THR A 42 2.44 20.89 -8.45
N THR A 43 3.54 20.26 -8.85
CA THR A 43 3.54 18.91 -9.42
C THR A 43 4.69 18.11 -8.85
N TRP A 44 4.46 16.82 -8.57
CA TRP A 44 5.54 15.91 -8.18
C TRP A 44 6.34 15.53 -9.41
N LYS A 45 7.62 15.91 -9.44
CA LYS A 45 8.54 15.56 -10.52
C LYS A 45 9.70 14.75 -9.98
N LYS A 46 10.09 13.72 -10.74
CA LYS A 46 11.25 12.90 -10.41
C LYS A 46 12.52 13.61 -10.89
N LEU A 47 13.37 14.01 -9.96
CA LEU A 47 14.65 14.67 -10.23
C LEU A 47 15.75 13.92 -9.46
N ASN A 48 16.79 13.46 -10.17
CA ASN A 48 17.88 12.67 -9.58
C ASN A 48 17.40 11.48 -8.72
N ASN A 49 16.41 10.72 -9.22
CA ASN A 49 15.76 9.60 -8.53
C ASN A 49 14.99 9.92 -7.24
N LYS A 50 14.80 11.20 -6.90
CA LYS A 50 13.92 11.64 -5.82
C LYS A 50 12.72 12.37 -6.40
N PHE A 51 11.57 12.24 -5.75
CA PHE A 51 10.41 13.05 -6.08
C PHE A 51 10.51 14.36 -5.31
N ASP A 52 10.35 15.46 -6.02
CA ASP A 52 10.31 16.80 -5.44
C ASP A 52 9.07 17.54 -5.92
N LEU A 53 8.52 18.37 -5.04
CA LEU A 53 7.32 19.16 -5.34
C LEU A 53 7.76 20.45 -6.02
N GLN A 54 7.56 20.53 -7.33
CA GLN A 54 7.97 21.68 -8.11
C GLN A 54 6.81 22.61 -8.38
N GLN A 55 7.01 23.89 -8.04
CA GLN A 55 6.10 24.95 -8.42
C GLN A 55 6.38 25.38 -9.86
N THR A 56 5.31 25.46 -10.65
CA THR A 56 5.31 25.98 -12.02
C THR A 56 4.41 27.21 -12.05
N THR A 57 4.81 28.24 -12.79
CA THR A 57 4.00 29.43 -13.07
C THR A 57 3.74 29.51 -14.56
N GLY A 58 2.52 29.86 -14.95
CA GLY A 58 2.11 29.92 -16.35
C GLY A 58 0.68 30.40 -16.49
N SER A 59 0.13 30.32 -17.70
CA SER A 59 -1.27 30.66 -17.94
C SER A 59 -2.21 29.57 -17.42
N VAL A 60 -3.48 29.92 -17.18
CA VAL A 60 -4.54 28.95 -16.90
C VAL A 60 -4.70 27.93 -18.02
N GLU A 61 -4.51 28.33 -19.28
CA GLU A 61 -4.47 27.41 -20.41
C GLU A 61 -3.39 26.32 -20.26
N ALA A 62 -2.18 26.71 -19.85
CA ALA A 62 -1.07 25.77 -19.66
C ALA A 62 -1.35 24.78 -18.51
N LEU A 63 -1.99 25.25 -17.43
CA LEU A 63 -2.46 24.39 -16.34
C LEU A 63 -3.47 23.35 -16.85
N PHE A 64 -4.47 23.80 -17.60
CA PHE A 64 -5.51 22.90 -18.13
C PHE A 64 -4.96 21.87 -19.12
N ALA A 65 -4.05 22.28 -20.00
CA ALA A 65 -3.37 21.35 -20.91
C ALA A 65 -2.61 20.26 -20.13
N GLN A 66 -1.95 20.62 -19.02
CA GLN A 66 -1.28 19.64 -18.17
C GLN A 66 -2.26 18.68 -17.50
N ILE A 67 -3.35 19.19 -16.92
CA ILE A 67 -4.36 18.34 -16.27
C ILE A 67 -4.96 17.37 -17.30
N GLU A 68 -5.29 17.86 -18.50
CA GLU A 68 -5.87 17.03 -19.56
C GLU A 68 -4.91 15.92 -20.03
N ALA A 69 -3.60 16.21 -20.08
CA ALA A 69 -2.58 15.20 -20.40
C ALA A 69 -2.44 14.13 -19.30
N GLU A 70 -2.58 14.48 -18.02
CA GLU A 70 -2.49 13.54 -16.89
C GLU A 70 -3.80 12.77 -16.65
N TRP A 71 -4.91 13.27 -17.17
CA TRP A 71 -6.25 12.79 -16.88
C TRP A 71 -6.51 11.30 -17.20
N PRO A 72 -6.11 10.76 -18.37
CA PRO A 72 -6.32 9.34 -18.68
C PRO A 72 -5.61 8.43 -17.68
N SER A 73 -4.36 8.75 -17.33
CA SER A 73 -3.60 7.99 -16.33
C SER A 73 -4.24 8.07 -14.96
N PHE A 74 -4.76 9.24 -14.58
CA PHE A 74 -5.45 9.43 -13.31
C PHE A 74 -6.74 8.60 -13.20
N ILE A 75 -7.56 8.56 -14.26
CA ILE A 75 -8.79 7.74 -14.32
C ILE A 75 -8.45 6.27 -14.14
N LEU A 76 -7.52 5.75 -14.96
CA LEU A 76 -7.13 4.34 -14.92
C LEU A 76 -6.62 3.97 -13.53
N HIS A 77 -5.72 4.78 -12.99
CA HIS A 77 -5.16 4.57 -11.67
C HIS A 77 -6.23 4.56 -10.58
N THR A 78 -7.19 5.48 -10.63
CA THR A 78 -8.30 5.55 -9.68
C THR A 78 -9.16 4.29 -9.75
N PHE A 79 -9.44 3.79 -10.95
CA PHE A 79 -10.15 2.53 -11.15
C PHE A 79 -9.40 1.34 -10.56
N CYS A 80 -8.12 1.16 -10.91
CA CYS A 80 -7.30 0.06 -10.41
C CYS A 80 -7.22 0.07 -8.87
N ASN A 81 -6.94 1.23 -8.27
CA ASN A 81 -6.87 1.38 -6.82
C ASN A 81 -8.21 1.01 -6.15
N ARG A 82 -9.34 1.46 -6.71
CA ARG A 82 -10.67 1.14 -6.18
C ARG A 82 -10.94 -0.36 -6.25
N ARG A 83 -10.74 -0.98 -7.43
CA ARG A 83 -10.96 -2.42 -7.63
C ARG A 83 -10.10 -3.29 -6.73
N GLN A 84 -8.82 -2.95 -6.59
CA GLN A 84 -7.90 -3.68 -5.72
C GLN A 84 -8.31 -3.58 -4.24
N ARG A 85 -8.72 -2.39 -3.78
CA ARG A 85 -9.23 -2.19 -2.41
C ARG A 85 -10.52 -2.95 -2.16
N GLU A 86 -11.46 -2.91 -3.10
CA GLU A 86 -12.72 -3.67 -3.02
C GLU A 86 -12.45 -5.16 -2.92
N TYR A 87 -11.57 -5.69 -3.77
CA TYR A 87 -11.17 -7.10 -3.74
C TYR A 87 -10.51 -7.49 -2.41
N ILE A 88 -9.56 -6.71 -1.90
CA ILE A 88 -8.91 -7.00 -0.61
C ILE A 88 -9.92 -6.93 0.54
N ALA A 89 -10.86 -5.98 0.50
CA ALA A 89 -11.92 -5.88 1.49
C ALA A 89 -12.85 -7.10 1.45
N GLU A 90 -13.22 -7.56 0.27
CA GLU A 90 -14.01 -8.79 0.07
C GLU A 90 -13.27 -10.03 0.59
N ILE A 91 -11.98 -10.19 0.27
CA ILE A 91 -11.19 -11.32 0.75
C ILE A 91 -11.13 -11.35 2.29
N ARG A 92 -11.05 -10.18 2.94
CA ARG A 92 -11.10 -10.10 4.41
C ARG A 92 -12.43 -10.58 4.99
N THR A 93 -13.57 -10.33 4.32
CA THR A 93 -14.88 -10.79 4.82
C THR A 93 -15.10 -12.29 4.59
N GLN A 94 -14.42 -12.87 3.59
CA GLN A 94 -14.45 -14.30 3.29
C GLN A 94 -13.47 -15.12 4.14
N SER A 95 -12.52 -14.47 4.82
CA SER A 95 -11.62 -15.14 5.75
C SER A 95 -12.41 -15.77 6.90
N THR A 96 -12.05 -16.99 7.25
CA THR A 96 -12.59 -17.69 8.42
C THR A 96 -11.45 -18.36 9.17
N LYS A 97 -11.72 -18.83 10.39
CA LYS A 97 -10.74 -19.59 11.16
C LYS A 97 -10.23 -20.82 10.37
N THR A 98 -11.08 -21.46 9.58
CA THR A 98 -10.78 -22.75 8.94
C THR A 98 -10.32 -22.64 7.49
N THR A 99 -10.24 -21.43 6.92
CA THR A 99 -9.91 -21.23 5.50
C THR A 99 -8.54 -20.60 5.34
N PHE A 100 -8.43 -19.29 5.57
CA PHE A 100 -7.20 -18.55 5.35
C PHE A 100 -7.08 -17.34 6.26
N ILE A 101 -5.83 -16.96 6.53
CA ILE A 101 -5.47 -15.76 7.27
C ILE A 101 -5.15 -14.66 6.27
N VAL A 102 -5.72 -13.46 6.44
CA VAL A 102 -5.32 -12.30 5.63
C VAL A 102 -4.25 -11.53 6.39
N ALA A 103 -3.05 -11.47 5.84
CA ALA A 103 -1.91 -10.76 6.41
C ALA A 103 -1.62 -9.49 5.62
N GLN A 104 -2.06 -8.35 6.15
CA GLN A 104 -1.71 -7.04 5.59
C GLN A 104 -0.34 -6.60 6.10
N MET A 105 0.64 -6.51 5.22
CA MET A 105 2.03 -6.23 5.53
C MET A 105 2.45 -4.85 5.05
N ASP A 106 3.23 -4.13 5.85
CA ASP A 106 3.84 -2.87 5.44
C ASP A 106 5.12 -2.52 6.22
N PHE A 107 5.98 -1.71 5.61
CA PHE A 107 7.11 -1.06 6.29
C PHE A 107 6.63 0.23 6.95
N SER A 108 6.59 0.26 8.28
CA SER A 108 6.28 1.48 9.02
C SER A 108 7.51 2.38 9.18
N MET A 109 8.25 2.64 8.10
CA MET A 109 9.47 3.46 8.09
C MET A 109 10.55 3.06 9.13
N ASN A 110 11.67 3.76 9.09
CA ASN A 110 12.72 3.62 10.09
C ASN A 110 12.34 4.43 11.34
N TYR A 111 12.51 3.83 12.52
CA TYR A 111 12.31 4.49 13.80
C TYR A 111 13.66 4.76 14.46
N THR A 112 13.88 6.01 14.84
CA THR A 112 15.04 6.40 15.64
C THR A 112 14.79 6.05 17.10
N LEU A 113 15.59 5.16 17.65
CA LEU A 113 15.54 4.76 19.05
C LEU A 113 15.97 5.93 19.94
N ILE A 114 15.07 6.37 20.81
CA ILE A 114 15.34 7.41 21.80
C ILE A 114 15.61 6.72 23.14
N ARG A 115 16.77 6.98 23.74
CA ARG A 115 17.08 6.45 25.08
C ARG A 115 16.32 7.28 26.12
N GLN A 116 15.51 6.63 26.96
CA GLN A 116 14.68 7.31 27.98
C GLN A 116 15.50 8.04 29.05
N ARG A 117 16.77 7.66 29.26
CA ARG A 117 17.70 8.30 30.19
C ARG A 117 19.05 8.46 29.52
N GLU A 118 19.25 9.59 28.85
CA GLU A 118 20.46 9.86 28.08
C GLU A 118 21.26 11.02 28.68
N VAL A 119 22.58 10.85 28.76
CA VAL A 119 23.51 11.97 29.04
C VAL A 119 23.62 12.86 27.81
N GLN A 120 23.93 14.15 27.97
CA GLN A 120 23.92 15.14 26.87
C GLN A 120 24.69 14.71 25.60
N GLN A 121 25.78 13.94 25.75
CA GLN A 121 26.56 13.43 24.62
C GLN A 121 25.89 12.29 23.83
N GLY A 122 24.98 11.53 24.44
CA GLY A 122 24.29 10.41 23.79
C GLY A 122 23.33 10.84 22.68
N PHE A 123 22.88 12.11 22.71
CA PHE A 123 22.00 12.71 21.70
C PHE A 123 22.51 12.55 20.25
N PHE A 124 23.84 12.49 20.06
CA PHE A 124 24.46 12.33 18.73
C PHE A 124 24.60 10.86 18.28
N SER A 125 24.19 9.88 19.09
CA SER A 125 24.44 8.44 18.88
C SER A 125 23.17 7.61 18.67
N GLN A 126 22.10 8.22 18.17
CA GLN A 126 20.82 7.55 18.01
C GLN A 126 20.86 6.50 16.90
N HIS A 127 20.44 5.28 17.20
CA HIS A 127 20.33 4.19 16.24
C HIS A 127 18.94 4.18 15.61
N GLN A 128 18.87 3.80 14.34
CA GLN A 128 17.61 3.54 13.67
C GLN A 128 17.37 2.03 13.57
N VAL A 129 16.10 1.66 13.64
CA VAL A 129 15.61 0.30 13.37
C VAL A 129 14.52 0.37 12.31
N SER A 130 14.41 -0.66 11.49
CA SER A 130 13.26 -0.86 10.63
C SER A 130 12.11 -1.44 11.45
N LEU A 131 10.91 -0.87 11.24
CA LEU A 131 9.67 -1.42 11.76
C LEU A 131 8.86 -2.00 10.61
N PHE A 132 8.56 -3.30 10.71
CA PHE A 132 7.69 -3.99 9.77
C PHE A 132 6.45 -4.45 10.51
N THR A 133 5.29 -4.05 10.02
CA THR A 133 4.01 -4.25 10.70
C THR A 133 3.13 -5.18 9.89
N ILE A 134 2.51 -6.13 10.57
CA ILE A 134 1.59 -7.09 9.97
C ILE A 134 0.29 -7.02 10.74
N HIS A 135 -0.80 -6.68 10.06
CA HIS A 135 -2.16 -6.77 10.58
C HIS A 135 -2.82 -8.02 10.03
N LEU A 136 -3.20 -8.92 10.93
CA LEU A 136 -3.85 -10.19 10.63
C LEU A 136 -5.36 -10.07 10.82
N THR A 137 -6.11 -10.57 9.85
CA THR A 137 -7.56 -10.75 9.93
C THR A 137 -7.90 -12.23 9.78
N ILE A 138 -8.68 -12.75 10.72
CA ILE A 138 -9.16 -14.14 10.73
C ILE A 138 -10.64 -14.15 11.13
N GLY A 139 -11.53 -14.20 10.14
CA GLY A 139 -12.96 -13.99 10.39
C GLY A 139 -13.22 -12.61 11.02
N LYS A 140 -13.77 -12.61 12.24
CA LYS A 140 -14.05 -11.38 12.99
C LYS A 140 -12.91 -10.95 13.92
N GLU A 141 -11.85 -11.74 14.00
CA GLU A 141 -10.73 -11.45 14.89
C GLU A 141 -9.59 -10.77 14.16
N HIS A 142 -8.89 -9.90 14.90
CA HIS A 142 -7.70 -9.21 14.43
C HIS A 142 -6.53 -9.45 15.39
N ARG A 143 -5.32 -9.52 14.84
CA ARG A 143 -4.07 -9.56 15.61
C ARG A 143 -3.01 -8.73 14.88
N ASP A 144 -2.15 -8.09 15.65
CA ASP A 144 -1.10 -7.24 15.12
C ASP A 144 0.27 -7.79 15.52
N ILE A 145 1.20 -7.80 14.57
CA ILE A 145 2.59 -8.17 14.77
C ILE A 145 3.46 -6.99 14.36
N ALA A 146 4.44 -6.66 15.19
CA ALA A 146 5.50 -5.71 14.87
C ALA A 146 6.84 -6.44 14.91
N ILE A 147 7.54 -6.46 13.78
CA ILE A 147 8.89 -6.98 13.65
C ILE A 147 9.85 -5.79 13.68
N ILE A 148 10.80 -5.84 14.62
CA ILE A 148 11.81 -4.81 14.82
C ILE A 148 13.14 -5.40 14.36
N SER A 149 13.83 -4.71 13.45
CA SER A 149 15.09 -5.18 12.89
C SER A 149 16.12 -4.06 12.79
N ASN A 150 17.38 -4.39 13.00
CA ASN A 150 18.51 -3.50 12.74
C ASN A 150 18.89 -3.46 11.25
N SER A 151 18.32 -4.33 10.41
CA SER A 151 18.47 -4.22 8.96
C SER A 151 17.66 -3.04 8.43
N MET A 152 18.33 -2.11 7.76
CA MET A 152 17.72 -0.92 7.16
C MET A 152 17.29 -1.15 5.70
N GLU A 153 17.54 -2.34 5.18
CA GLU A 153 17.21 -2.70 3.80
C GLU A 153 15.75 -3.15 3.71
N HIS A 154 14.91 -2.32 3.09
CA HIS A 154 13.51 -2.65 2.81
C HIS A 154 13.42 -3.40 1.49
N ASN A 155 13.93 -4.64 1.48
CA ASN A 155 14.06 -5.46 0.28
C ASN A 155 13.30 -6.78 0.40
N VAL A 156 13.40 -7.59 -0.66
CA VAL A 156 12.76 -8.91 -0.77
C VAL A 156 13.21 -9.88 0.32
N ALA A 157 14.49 -9.88 0.68
CA ALA A 157 15.01 -10.76 1.73
C ALA A 157 14.40 -10.43 3.09
N PHE A 158 14.22 -9.15 3.41
CA PHE A 158 13.52 -8.72 4.61
C PHE A 158 12.09 -9.27 4.64
N VAL A 159 11.35 -9.12 3.54
CA VAL A 159 9.96 -9.58 3.45
C VAL A 159 9.87 -11.09 3.61
N TYR A 160 10.78 -11.85 3.00
CA TYR A 160 10.87 -13.30 3.18
C TYR A 160 11.10 -13.70 4.65
N CYS A 161 12.06 -13.06 5.32
CA CYS A 161 12.30 -13.31 6.75
C CYS A 161 11.09 -12.93 7.60
N ALA A 162 10.39 -11.85 7.27
CA ALA A 162 9.17 -11.44 7.96
C ALA A 162 8.03 -12.47 7.79
N GLN A 163 7.89 -13.05 6.59
CA GLN A 163 6.95 -14.14 6.32
C GLN A 163 7.30 -15.39 7.13
N GLN A 164 8.58 -15.76 7.20
CA GLN A 164 9.05 -16.87 8.02
C GLN A 164 8.71 -16.66 9.50
N ILE A 165 9.01 -15.48 10.06
CA ILE A 165 8.68 -15.13 11.45
C ILE A 165 7.17 -15.23 11.68
N LEU A 166 6.35 -14.72 10.75
CA LEU A 166 4.90 -14.81 10.84
C LEU A 166 4.42 -16.26 10.89
N VAL A 167 4.92 -17.12 10.00
CA VAL A 167 4.55 -18.53 9.95
C VAL A 167 4.96 -19.25 11.23
N ASP A 168 6.18 -19.04 11.70
CA ASP A 168 6.71 -19.67 12.92
C ASP A 168 5.96 -19.21 14.19
N TYR A 169 5.49 -17.96 14.21
CA TYR A 169 4.78 -17.39 15.36
C TYR A 169 3.30 -17.78 15.41
N THR A 170 2.68 -18.05 14.26
CA THR A 170 1.23 -18.27 14.17
C THR A 170 0.70 -19.47 14.98
N PRO A 171 1.43 -20.60 15.11
CA PRO A 171 1.04 -21.69 16.00
C PRO A 171 0.90 -21.31 17.49
N TRP A 172 1.52 -20.19 17.91
CA TRP A 172 1.53 -19.73 19.30
C TRP A 172 0.36 -18.81 19.65
N PHE A 173 -0.57 -18.54 18.73
CA PHE A 173 -1.74 -17.74 19.06
C PHE A 173 -2.59 -18.43 20.15
N PRO A 174 -3.09 -17.68 21.17
CA PRO A 174 -3.74 -18.26 22.34
C PRO A 174 -4.87 -19.23 22.02
N VAL A 175 -5.07 -20.21 22.89
CA VAL A 175 -6.00 -21.37 22.78
C VAL A 175 -7.47 -21.02 22.45
N GLU A 176 -7.91 -19.76 22.52
CA GLU A 176 -9.21 -19.32 21.98
C GLU A 176 -9.27 -19.35 20.43
N PHE A 177 -8.10 -19.31 19.79
CA PHE A 177 -7.87 -19.79 18.42
C PHE A 177 -7.76 -21.31 18.39
N ASN A 178 -8.65 -22.04 19.11
CA ASN A 178 -8.61 -23.50 19.22
C ASN A 178 -8.84 -24.15 17.85
N TYR A 179 -7.78 -24.18 17.09
CA TYR A 179 -7.52 -25.12 16.05
C TYR A 179 -7.32 -26.44 16.77
N GLY A 180 -8.43 -27.08 17.16
CA GLY A 180 -8.37 -28.50 17.54
C GLY A 180 -7.58 -29.27 16.48
N PRO A 181 -7.05 -30.47 16.76
CA PRO A 181 -6.10 -31.20 15.91
C PRO A 181 -6.50 -31.45 14.44
N GLN A 182 -7.68 -30.98 14.01
CA GLN A 182 -8.21 -30.98 12.65
C GLN A 182 -8.14 -29.63 11.91
N HIS A 183 -7.69 -28.54 12.53
CA HIS A 183 -7.65 -27.23 11.87
C HIS A 183 -6.21 -26.86 11.50
N GLN A 184 -5.81 -27.23 10.29
CA GLN A 184 -4.65 -26.63 9.64
C GLN A 184 -5.05 -25.28 9.09
N ILE A 185 -4.26 -24.24 9.36
CA ILE A 185 -4.27 -23.05 8.52
C ILE A 185 -3.94 -23.52 7.11
N VAL A 186 -4.89 -23.34 6.19
CA VAL A 186 -4.76 -23.92 4.86
C VAL A 186 -3.95 -22.99 3.95
N LEU A 187 -4.08 -21.67 4.15
CA LEU A 187 -3.57 -20.67 3.23
C LEU A 187 -3.27 -19.34 3.94
N TYR A 188 -2.15 -18.70 3.57
CA TYR A 188 -1.92 -17.28 3.82
C TYR A 188 -2.35 -16.44 2.63
N PHE A 189 -3.13 -15.39 2.89
CA PHE A 189 -3.44 -14.37 1.89
C PHE A 189 -2.70 -13.09 2.25
N TYR A 190 -1.55 -12.86 1.61
CA TYR A 190 -0.78 -11.65 1.78
C TYR A 190 -1.43 -10.47 1.06
N SER A 191 -1.38 -9.30 1.70
CA SER A 191 -1.82 -8.04 1.13
C SER A 191 -0.80 -6.96 1.45
N SER A 192 -0.31 -6.24 0.45
CA SER A 192 0.68 -5.18 0.63
C SER A 192 0.55 -4.08 -0.41
N ASP A 193 1.31 -3.01 -0.25
CA ASP A 193 1.58 -2.02 -1.30
C ASP A 193 2.14 -2.69 -2.57
N GLY A 194 1.80 -2.13 -3.73
CA GLY A 194 2.37 -2.44 -5.03
C GLY A 194 3.76 -1.83 -5.29
N CYS A 195 4.49 -1.35 -4.28
CA CYS A 195 5.86 -0.88 -4.42
C CYS A 195 6.78 -2.01 -4.92
N SER A 196 7.35 -1.81 -6.11
CA SER A 196 8.18 -2.83 -6.76
C SER A 196 9.50 -3.09 -6.04
N SER A 197 10.08 -2.08 -5.39
CA SER A 197 11.35 -2.25 -4.66
C SER A 197 11.22 -3.15 -3.42
N GLN A 198 10.01 -3.28 -2.88
CA GLN A 198 9.73 -3.97 -1.61
C GLN A 198 8.89 -5.24 -1.81
N PHE A 199 7.77 -5.13 -2.52
CA PHE A 199 6.71 -6.13 -2.54
C PHE A 199 6.42 -6.65 -3.95
N LYS A 200 5.98 -5.80 -4.88
CA LYS A 200 5.51 -6.22 -6.21
C LYS A 200 6.66 -6.39 -7.22
N ASN A 201 7.47 -7.43 -7.04
CA ASN A 201 8.59 -7.77 -7.93
C ASN A 201 8.70 -9.29 -8.18
N ASN A 202 9.52 -9.65 -9.16
CA ASN A 202 9.75 -11.04 -9.59
C ASN A 202 10.33 -11.93 -8.49
N ALA A 203 11.17 -11.41 -7.60
CA ALA A 203 11.79 -12.20 -6.55
C ALA A 203 10.77 -12.56 -5.46
N ASN A 204 9.88 -11.65 -5.08
CA ASN A 204 8.74 -12.00 -4.21
C ASN A 204 7.75 -12.95 -4.88
N MET A 205 7.56 -12.86 -6.21
CA MET A 205 6.78 -13.87 -6.94
C MET A 205 7.44 -15.24 -6.87
N LEU A 206 8.77 -15.31 -6.98
CA LEU A 206 9.53 -16.56 -6.82
C LEU A 206 9.39 -17.13 -5.40
N ASN A 207 9.48 -16.28 -4.38
CA ASN A 207 9.22 -16.67 -2.99
C ASN A 207 7.80 -17.22 -2.83
N LEU A 208 6.79 -16.60 -3.47
CA LEU A 208 5.41 -17.07 -3.44
C LEU A 208 5.26 -18.45 -4.10
N VAL A 209 5.93 -18.70 -5.22
CA VAL A 209 5.94 -20.01 -5.90
C VAL A 209 6.56 -21.11 -5.02
N HIS A 210 7.61 -20.77 -4.27
CA HIS A 210 8.29 -21.72 -3.37
C HIS A 210 7.72 -21.75 -1.94
N HIS A 211 6.74 -20.91 -1.63
CA HIS A 211 6.19 -20.75 -0.29
C HIS A 211 5.73 -22.06 0.34
N LYS A 212 5.13 -22.97 -0.45
CA LYS A 212 4.72 -24.29 0.04
C LYS A 212 5.90 -25.17 0.44
N ASN A 213 7.00 -25.11 -0.30
CA ASN A 213 8.19 -25.90 0.00
C ASN A 213 8.93 -25.33 1.21
N ASP A 214 9.00 -24.00 1.30
CA ASP A 214 9.77 -23.30 2.32
C ASP A 214 9.08 -23.29 3.68
N PHE A 215 7.74 -23.10 3.68
CA PHE A 215 6.96 -22.89 4.91
C PHE A 215 5.89 -23.96 5.15
N ASN A 216 5.80 -24.98 4.28
CA ASN A 216 4.77 -26.03 4.32
C ASN A 216 3.32 -25.51 4.25
N LEU A 217 3.13 -24.29 3.75
CA LEU A 217 1.83 -23.62 3.67
C LEU A 217 1.62 -23.02 2.29
N ASP A 218 0.40 -23.09 1.79
CA ASP A 218 0.04 -22.41 0.56
C ASP A 218 -0.11 -20.91 0.82
N ALA A 219 0.16 -20.09 -0.20
CA ALA A 219 -0.06 -18.65 -0.11
C ALA A 219 -0.55 -18.03 -1.42
N SER A 220 -1.29 -16.94 -1.26
CA SER A 220 -1.75 -16.03 -2.31
C SER A 220 -1.35 -14.61 -1.93
N TRP A 221 -1.17 -13.73 -2.92
CA TRP A 221 -0.78 -12.34 -2.65
C TRP A 221 -1.52 -11.36 -3.55
N ALA A 222 -2.21 -10.39 -2.95
CA ALA A 222 -2.80 -9.25 -3.62
C ALA A 222 -2.05 -7.95 -3.31
N PHE A 223 -1.97 -7.06 -4.30
CA PHE A 223 -1.30 -5.77 -4.18
C PHE A 223 -2.29 -4.62 -4.33
N THR A 224 -2.12 -3.57 -3.53
CA THR A 224 -2.76 -2.29 -3.79
C THR A 224 -1.98 -1.49 -4.84
N ALA A 225 -2.59 -0.42 -5.36
CA ALA A 225 -1.92 0.48 -6.27
C ALA A 225 -0.77 1.20 -5.53
N THR A 226 0.37 1.36 -6.22
CA THR A 226 1.56 1.98 -5.64
C THR A 226 1.26 3.37 -5.11
N GLY A 227 1.74 3.68 -3.90
CA GLY A 227 1.56 5.00 -3.28
C GLY A 227 0.16 5.26 -2.72
N HIS A 228 -0.71 4.24 -2.66
CA HIS A 228 -2.06 4.40 -2.13
C HIS A 228 -2.34 3.62 -0.86
N GLY A 229 -2.64 4.40 0.17
CA GLY A 229 -3.51 4.02 1.27
C GLY A 229 -2.76 3.58 2.49
N LYS A 230 -2.83 4.40 3.54
CA LYS A 230 -2.55 3.92 4.87
C LYS A 230 -3.50 2.78 5.18
N GLY A 231 -2.98 1.65 5.63
CA GLY A 231 -3.76 0.50 6.03
C GLY A 231 -3.68 0.25 7.54
N ALA A 232 -4.17 -0.90 7.97
CA ALA A 232 -4.16 -1.25 9.39
C ALA A 232 -2.73 -1.35 9.95
N GLY A 233 -1.77 -1.85 9.15
CA GLY A 233 -0.34 -1.89 9.52
C GLY A 233 0.24 -0.52 9.90
N ASP A 234 -0.12 0.55 9.19
CA ASP A 234 0.30 1.92 9.56
C ASP A 234 -0.20 2.33 10.93
N GLY A 235 -1.41 1.89 11.31
CA GLY A 235 -1.99 2.13 12.63
C GLY A 235 -1.16 1.45 13.73
N VAL A 236 -0.78 0.19 13.52
CA VAL A 236 0.10 -0.56 14.42
C VAL A 236 1.43 0.18 14.62
N GLY A 237 2.05 0.60 13.52
CA GLY A 237 3.31 1.32 13.57
C GLY A 237 3.19 2.70 14.23
N ALA A 238 2.09 3.42 14.00
CA ALA A 238 1.83 4.71 14.66
C ALA A 238 1.70 4.56 16.18
N VAL A 239 0.94 3.57 16.65
CA VAL A 239 0.78 3.28 18.09
C VAL A 239 2.12 2.87 18.70
N LEU A 240 2.87 1.96 18.08
CA LEU A 240 4.16 1.50 18.57
C LEU A 240 5.15 2.68 18.76
N LYS A 241 5.27 3.54 17.74
CA LYS A 241 6.15 4.71 17.78
C LYS A 241 5.71 5.75 18.82
N SER A 242 4.40 5.90 19.01
CA SER A 242 3.85 6.83 20.00
C SER A 242 4.14 6.36 21.43
N THR A 243 4.01 5.06 21.68
CA THR A 243 4.20 4.46 23.01
C THR A 243 5.69 4.32 23.38
N ALA A 244 6.56 4.18 22.38
CA ALA A 244 8.00 4.08 22.59
C ALA A 244 8.69 5.42 22.93
N ARG A 245 8.01 6.56 22.75
CA ARG A 245 8.47 7.89 23.13
C ARG A 245 8.25 8.14 24.61
#